data_AF-A0A1Y1MIF0-F1
#
_entry.id   AF-A0A1Y1MIF0-F1
#
_cell.length_a   1.000
_cell.length_b   1.000
_cell.length_c   1.000
_cell.angle_alpha   90.00
_cell.angle_beta   90.00
_cell.angle_gamma   90.00
#
_symmetry.space_group_name_H-M   'P 1'
#
loop_
_entity.id
_entity.type
_entity.pdbx_description
1 polymer ?
#
loop_
_entity_poly.entity_id
_entity_poly.type
_entity_poly.pdbx_seq_one_letter_code
_entity_poly.pdbx_strand_id
1 'polypeptide(L)'
;MGSESVDKAEWTKSLTITLIGLYEHHLCLYDVKNKFYSNKHARVEALNTIVGRLNEEPGVNFTVDDVKKKIANLRSQFNHELSKINSSKRSGGGTDDLYEPSVWWFEYMAFIKKFIKTRKGKSNLVCVIKHNYW
;
A
#
# COMPACT_ATOMS: atom_id res chain seq x y z
N MET A 1 29.19 -25.84 -9.83
CA MET A 1 28.30 -24.87 -10.50
C MET A 1 28.06 -23.73 -9.52
N GLY A 2 28.55 -22.54 -9.84
CA GLY A 2 28.27 -21.34 -9.06
C GLY A 2 26.77 -21.04 -9.14
N SER A 3 26.11 -21.01 -7.99
CA SER A 3 24.83 -20.36 -7.84
C SER A 3 25.05 -18.86 -8.02
N GLU A 4 24.85 -18.36 -9.24
CA GLU A 4 24.69 -16.93 -9.51
C GLU A 4 23.55 -16.42 -8.63
N SER A 5 23.94 -15.74 -7.56
CA SER A 5 23.02 -14.90 -6.82
C SER A 5 22.70 -13.75 -7.76
N VAL A 6 21.54 -13.84 -8.41
CA VAL A 6 21.00 -12.71 -9.17
C VAL A 6 20.85 -11.57 -8.17
N ASP A 7 21.75 -10.58 -8.25
CA ASP A 7 21.75 -9.40 -7.39
C ASP A 7 20.37 -8.75 -7.50
N LYS A 8 19.56 -8.98 -6.47
CA LYS A 8 18.18 -8.53 -6.45
C LYS A 8 18.22 -7.01 -6.29
N ALA A 9 17.82 -6.28 -7.34
CA ALA A 9 17.87 -4.82 -7.36
C ALA A 9 17.30 -4.23 -6.06
N GLU A 10 18.12 -3.45 -5.36
CA GLU A 10 17.77 -2.87 -4.08
C GLU A 10 16.82 -1.68 -4.27
N TRP A 11 15.76 -1.64 -3.46
CA TRP A 11 14.83 -0.52 -3.45
C TRP A 11 15.40 0.63 -2.64
N THR A 12 16.08 1.55 -3.31
CA THR A 12 16.52 2.82 -2.71
C THR A 12 15.34 3.75 -2.42
N LYS A 13 15.58 4.81 -1.65
CA LYS A 13 14.56 5.84 -1.36
C LYS A 13 14.09 6.52 -2.64
N SER A 14 15.01 6.89 -3.54
CA SER A 14 14.69 7.53 -4.83
C SER A 14 13.81 6.63 -5.70
N LEU A 15 14.19 5.36 -5.88
CA LEU A 15 13.40 4.39 -6.64
C LEU A 15 12.00 4.19 -6.06
N THR A 16 11.91 4.19 -4.73
CA THR A 16 10.62 4.06 -4.03
C THR A 16 9.74 5.30 -4.26
N ILE A 17 10.31 6.52 -4.23
CA ILE A 17 9.59 7.76 -4.55
C ILE A 17 9.13 7.76 -6.01
N THR A 18 10.02 7.43 -6.94
CA THR A 18 9.71 7.31 -8.38
C THR A 18 8.58 6.30 -8.61
N LEU A 19 8.65 5.13 -7.97
CA LEU A 19 7.59 4.13 -8.03
C LEU A 19 6.25 4.69 -7.55
N ILE A 20 6.23 5.37 -6.39
CA ILE A 20 5.00 5.91 -5.81
C ILE A 20 4.41 6.99 -6.72
N GLY A 21 5.24 7.89 -7.27
CA GLY A 21 4.79 8.92 -8.20
C GLY A 21 4.20 8.33 -9.48
N LEU A 22 4.91 7.40 -10.13
CA LEU A 22 4.38 6.71 -11.30
C LEU A 22 3.09 5.96 -10.98
N TYR A 23 3.05 5.28 -9.82
CA TYR A 23 1.88 4.57 -9.37
C TYR A 23 0.68 5.51 -9.19
N GLU A 24 0.86 6.72 -8.64
CA GLU A 24 -0.18 7.73 -8.50
C GLU A 24 -0.82 8.10 -9.85
N HIS A 25 -0.02 8.26 -10.91
CA HIS A 25 -0.52 8.61 -12.24
C HIS A 25 -1.34 7.50 -12.93
N HIS A 26 -1.19 6.25 -12.49
CA HIS A 26 -1.87 5.10 -13.10
C HIS A 26 -3.11 4.64 -12.31
N LEU A 27 -4.19 5.44 -12.36
CA LEU A 27 -5.47 5.17 -11.70
C LEU A 27 -6.04 3.77 -11.98
N CYS A 28 -5.79 3.21 -13.17
CA CYS A 28 -6.21 1.86 -13.57
C CYS A 28 -5.68 0.75 -12.64
N LEU A 29 -4.63 1.02 -11.85
CA LEU A 29 -4.04 0.06 -10.93
C LEU A 29 -4.70 0.02 -9.55
N TYR A 30 -5.45 1.05 -9.15
CA TYR A 30 -5.90 1.18 -7.76
C TYR A 30 -7.28 1.82 -7.56
N ASP A 31 -7.78 2.56 -8.54
CA ASP A 31 -9.13 3.14 -8.48
C ASP A 31 -10.15 2.16 -9.08
N VAL A 32 -10.93 1.52 -8.21
CA VAL A 32 -11.99 0.57 -8.60
C VAL A 32 -13.11 1.23 -9.41
N LYS A 33 -13.28 2.56 -9.30
CA LYS A 33 -14.27 3.30 -10.09
C LYS A 33 -13.77 3.64 -11.50
N ASN A 34 -12.47 3.50 -11.75
CA ASN A 34 -11.90 3.80 -13.05
C ASN A 34 -12.35 2.74 -14.08
N LYS A 35 -12.83 3.19 -15.24
CA LYS A 35 -13.27 2.30 -16.33
C LYS A 35 -12.19 1.32 -16.82
N PHE A 36 -10.92 1.66 -16.63
CA PHE A 36 -9.78 0.83 -17.02
C PHE A 36 -9.31 -0.13 -15.91
N TYR A 37 -9.91 -0.09 -14.72
CA TYR A 37 -9.54 -0.98 -13.61
C TYR A 37 -9.85 -2.46 -13.91
N SER A 38 -10.94 -2.75 -14.62
CA SER A 38 -11.26 -4.10 -15.09
C SER A 38 -10.49 -4.49 -16.36
N ASN A 39 -9.89 -3.53 -17.07
CA ASN A 39 -9.17 -3.77 -18.30
C ASN A 39 -7.77 -4.36 -18.01
N LYS A 40 -7.63 -5.66 -18.26
CA LYS A 40 -6.37 -6.39 -18.07
C LYS A 40 -5.22 -5.81 -18.89
N HIS A 41 -5.47 -5.42 -20.14
CA HIS A 41 -4.44 -4.84 -21.02
C HIS A 41 -3.95 -3.50 -20.48
N ALA A 42 -4.87 -2.60 -20.11
CA ALA A 42 -4.51 -1.30 -19.56
C ALA A 42 -3.68 -1.40 -18.26
N ARG A 43 -3.95 -2.42 -17.43
CA ARG A 43 -3.18 -2.67 -16.20
C ARG A 43 -1.80 -3.22 -16.48
N VAL A 44 -1.68 -4.14 -17.43
CA VAL A 44 -0.38 -4.68 -17.86
C VAL A 44 0.48 -3.59 -18.48
N GLU A 45 -0.10 -2.78 -19.37
CA GLU A 45 0.57 -1.62 -19.97
C GLU A 45 1.08 -0.64 -18.92
N ALA A 46 0.23 -0.23 -17.97
CA ALA A 46 0.64 0.67 -16.90
C ALA A 46 1.81 0.11 -16.06
N LEU A 47 1.79 -1.20 -15.76
CA LEU A 47 2.89 -1.84 -15.03
C LEU A 47 4.17 -1.91 -15.87
N ASN A 48 4.06 -2.19 -17.16
CA ASN A 48 5.21 -2.18 -18.07
C ASN A 48 5.80 -0.77 -18.21
N THR A 49 4.96 0.27 -18.26
CA THR A 49 5.42 1.67 -18.24
C THR A 49 6.20 1.98 -16.97
N ILE A 50 5.69 1.57 -15.80
CA ILE A 50 6.39 1.76 -14.52
C ILE A 50 7.75 1.06 -14.52
N VAL A 51 7.79 -0.22 -14.94
CA VAL A 51 9.03 -1.00 -15.02
C VAL A 51 10.03 -0.35 -15.96
N GLY A 52 9.58 0.07 -17.15
CA GLY A 52 10.44 0.73 -18.13
C GLY A 52 11.12 1.97 -17.56
N ARG A 53 10.35 2.83 -16.87
CA ARG A 53 10.90 4.04 -16.22
C ARG A 53 11.83 3.72 -15.06
N LEU A 54 11.56 2.68 -14.28
CA LEU A 54 12.46 2.30 -13.19
C LEU A 54 13.77 1.73 -13.72
N ASN A 55 13.73 0.99 -14.83
CA ASN A 55 14.91 0.41 -15.47
C ASN A 55 15.71 1.40 -16.32
N GLU A 56 15.28 2.67 -16.43
CA GLU A 56 16.13 3.74 -16.97
C GLU A 56 17.28 4.08 -16.00
N GLU A 57 17.11 3.79 -14.70
CA GLU A 57 18.16 4.01 -13.71
C GLU A 57 19.30 2.99 -13.89
N PRO A 58 20.57 3.42 -13.81
CA PRO A 58 21.71 2.54 -14.02
C PRO A 58 21.82 1.50 -12.90
N GLY A 59 22.07 0.25 -13.26
CA GLY A 59 22.32 -0.83 -12.29
C GLY A 59 21.07 -1.43 -11.65
N VAL A 60 19.86 -1.08 -12.13
CA VAL A 60 18.62 -1.75 -11.69
C VAL A 60 17.96 -2.49 -12.85
N ASN A 61 17.34 -3.61 -12.50
CA ASN A 61 16.55 -4.40 -13.45
C ASN A 61 15.36 -5.01 -12.71
N PHE A 62 14.28 -4.25 -12.63
CA PHE A 62 13.04 -4.70 -12.03
C PHE A 62 12.18 -5.44 -13.03
N THR A 63 11.51 -6.50 -12.57
CA THR A 63 10.45 -7.13 -13.32
C THR A 63 9.08 -6.56 -12.94
N VAL A 64 8.07 -6.81 -13.78
CA VAL A 64 6.67 -6.50 -13.46
C VAL A 64 6.22 -7.15 -12.15
N ASP A 65 6.75 -8.35 -11.84
CA ASP A 65 6.43 -9.06 -10.60
C ASP A 65 7.04 -8.38 -9.37
N ASP A 66 8.28 -7.88 -9.46
CA ASP A 66 8.93 -7.13 -8.38
C ASP A 66 8.17 -5.83 -8.08
N VAL A 67 7.78 -5.09 -9.12
CA VAL A 67 6.99 -3.87 -8.99
C VAL A 67 5.63 -4.17 -8.35
N LYS A 68 4.93 -5.23 -8.80
CA LYS A 68 3.66 -5.66 -8.19
C LYS A 68 3.82 -5.99 -6.71
N LYS A 69 4.86 -6.77 -6.36
CA LYS A 69 5.17 -7.14 -4.97
C LYS A 69 5.46 -5.90 -4.14
N LYS A 70 6.25 -4.97 -4.64
CA LYS A 70 6.58 -3.72 -3.94
C LYS A 70 5.35 -2.86 -3.71
N ILE A 71 4.50 -2.66 -4.72
CA ILE A 71 3.22 -1.94 -4.59
C ILE A 71 2.31 -2.62 -3.56
N ALA A 72 2.19 -3.95 -3.61
CA ALA A 72 1.37 -4.70 -2.66
C ALA A 72 1.86 -4.52 -1.21
N ASN A 73 3.17 -4.60 -1.00
CA ASN A 73 3.79 -4.38 0.31
C ASN A 73 3.55 -2.96 0.81
N LEU A 74 3.79 -1.94 -0.02
CA LEU A 74 3.56 -0.53 0.33
C LEU A 74 2.09 -0.30 0.73
N ARG A 75 1.13 -0.84 -0.03
CA ARG A 75 -0.30 -0.73 0.31
C ARG A 75 -0.64 -1.42 1.63
N SER A 76 -0.08 -2.59 1.87
CA SER A 76 -0.30 -3.34 3.12
C SER A 76 0.20 -2.55 4.33
N GLN A 77 1.43 -2.05 4.24
CA GLN A 77 2.04 -1.21 5.28
C GLN A 77 1.24 0.08 5.49
N PHE A 78 0.86 0.77 4.42
CA PHE A 78 0.03 1.98 4.51
C PHE A 78 -1.32 1.73 5.17
N ASN A 79 -2.01 0.62 4.86
CA ASN A 79 -3.25 0.23 5.53
C ASN A 79 -3.03 -0.05 7.02
N HIS A 80 -1.92 -0.69 7.38
CA HIS A 80 -1.58 -0.96 8.77
C HIS A 80 -1.33 0.33 9.55
N GLU A 81 -0.56 1.26 8.98
CA GLU A 81 -0.34 2.60 9.54
C GLU A 81 -1.66 3.36 9.71
N LEU A 82 -2.53 3.37 8.70
CA LEU A 82 -3.88 3.95 8.82
C LEU A 82 -4.72 3.28 9.92
N SER A 83 -4.58 1.97 10.12
CA SER A 83 -5.28 1.26 11.18
C SER A 83 -4.83 1.73 12.56
N LYS A 84 -3.52 1.94 12.77
CA LYS A 84 -2.97 2.49 14.03
C LYS A 84 -3.52 3.89 14.31
N ILE A 85 -3.47 4.79 13.32
CA ILE A 85 -4.02 6.16 13.41
C ILE A 85 -5.52 6.13 13.75
N ASN A 86 -6.28 5.23 13.13
CA ASN A 86 -7.71 5.13 13.40
C ASN A 86 -8.00 4.50 14.77
N SER A 87 -7.14 3.61 15.25
CA SER A 87 -7.29 2.97 16.55
C SER A 87 -6.96 3.94 17.67
N SER A 88 -5.89 4.74 17.56
CA SER A 88 -5.57 5.80 18.55
C SER A 88 -6.72 6.80 18.69
N LYS A 89 -7.33 7.22 17.57
CA LYS A 89 -8.50 8.12 17.56
C LYS A 89 -9.73 7.55 18.27
N ARG A 90 -9.93 6.22 18.24
CA ARG A 90 -11.13 5.57 18.79
C ARG A 90 -11.04 5.31 20.29
N SER A 91 -9.83 5.21 20.83
CA SER A 91 -9.59 4.84 22.23
C SER A 91 -9.89 5.97 23.22
N GLY A 92 -10.28 7.16 22.76
CA GLY A 92 -10.69 8.27 23.64
C GLY A 92 -9.56 8.88 24.47
N GLY A 93 -8.30 8.57 24.16
CA GLY A 93 -7.14 9.27 24.74
C GLY A 93 -7.18 10.75 24.37
N GLY A 94 -6.74 11.62 25.29
CA GLY A 94 -6.65 13.06 25.05
C GLY A 94 -5.89 13.38 23.75
N THR A 95 -6.09 14.57 23.20
CA THR A 95 -5.54 15.01 21.91
C THR A 95 -4.02 14.89 21.76
N ASP A 96 -3.29 14.64 22.85
CA ASP A 96 -1.85 14.44 22.95
C ASP A 96 -1.38 13.03 22.51
N ASP A 97 -2.26 12.02 22.48
CA ASP A 97 -1.91 10.60 22.26
C ASP A 97 -2.20 10.09 20.82
N LEU A 98 -2.31 11.00 19.85
CA LEU A 98 -2.60 10.62 18.47
C LEU A 98 -1.35 10.06 17.79
N TYR A 99 -1.37 8.75 17.49
CA TYR A 99 -0.33 8.10 16.69
C TYR A 99 -0.04 8.83 15.37
N GLU A 100 1.21 9.26 15.21
CA GLU A 100 1.76 9.81 13.97
C GLU A 100 2.69 8.78 13.30
N PRO A 101 2.45 8.42 12.02
CA PRO A 101 3.32 7.49 11.31
C PRO A 101 4.72 8.07 11.13
N SER A 102 5.74 7.35 11.61
CA SER A 102 7.15 7.78 11.50
C SER A 102 7.82 7.41 10.17
N VAL A 103 7.09 6.76 9.25
CA VAL A 103 7.66 6.27 7.99
C VAL A 103 7.70 7.37 6.94
N TRP A 104 8.90 7.67 6.44
CA TRP A 104 9.18 8.79 5.52
C TRP A 104 8.39 8.77 4.20
N TRP A 105 7.95 7.59 3.74
CA TRP A 105 7.19 7.43 2.49
C TRP A 105 5.67 7.59 2.69
N PHE A 106 5.19 7.70 3.94
CA PHE A 106 3.76 7.72 4.26
C PHE A 106 3.03 8.85 3.55
N GLU A 107 3.61 10.05 3.56
CA GLU A 107 3.04 11.25 2.94
C GLU A 107 2.88 11.09 1.42
N TYR A 108 3.86 10.49 0.75
CA TYR A 108 3.81 10.22 -0.69
C TYR A 108 2.70 9.23 -1.04
N MET A 109 2.31 8.34 -0.13
CA MET A 109 1.22 7.37 -0.34
C MET A 109 -0.16 7.94 0.06
N ALA A 110 -0.24 9.16 0.57
CA ALA A 110 -1.47 9.74 1.09
C ALA A 110 -2.59 9.84 0.05
N PHE A 111 -2.27 9.97 -1.24
CA PHE A 111 -3.26 10.00 -2.32
C PHE A 111 -4.14 8.74 -2.37
N ILE A 112 -3.63 7.59 -1.88
CA ILE A 112 -4.36 6.32 -1.88
C ILE A 112 -5.51 6.33 -0.86
N LYS A 113 -5.42 7.16 0.20
CA LYS A 113 -6.39 7.22 1.28
C LYS A 113 -7.83 7.42 0.79
N LYS A 114 -8.04 8.20 -0.28
CA LYS A 114 -9.37 8.43 -0.88
C LYS A 114 -9.96 7.21 -1.60
N PHE A 115 -9.12 6.23 -1.94
CA PHE A 115 -9.52 5.00 -2.65
C PHE A 115 -9.62 3.78 -1.73
N ILE A 116 -9.11 3.86 -0.51
CA ILE A 116 -9.26 2.80 0.49
C ILE A 116 -10.67 2.89 1.07
N LYS A 117 -11.51 1.90 0.74
CA LYS A 117 -12.78 1.72 1.43
C LYS A 117 -12.49 1.23 2.83
N THR A 118 -12.72 2.06 3.85
CA THR A 118 -12.72 1.59 5.24
C THR A 118 -13.85 0.57 5.37
N ARG A 119 -13.51 -0.71 5.57
CA ARG A 119 -14.51 -1.70 5.97
C ARG A 119 -14.97 -1.25 7.36
N LYS A 120 -16.21 -0.79 7.52
CA LYS A 120 -16.82 -0.70 8.85
C LYS A 120 -16.84 -2.12 9.39
N GLY A 121 -15.94 -2.44 10.32
CA GLY A 121 -15.99 -3.71 11.03
C GLY A 121 -17.33 -3.78 11.74
N LYS A 122 -18.17 -4.77 11.39
CA LYS A 122 -19.27 -5.16 12.27
C LYS A 122 -18.60 -5.83 13.47
N SER A 123 -18.57 -5.14 14.61
CA SER A 123 -18.14 -5.76 15.86
C SER A 123 -19.07 -6.92 16.15
N ASN A 124 -18.60 -8.16 16.03
CA ASN A 124 -19.29 -9.32 16.60
C ASN A 124 -19.00 -9.38 18.11
N LEU A 125 -19.19 -8.27 18.82
CA LEU A 125 -19.31 -8.28 20.27
C LEU A 125 -20.65 -8.94 20.58
N VAL A 126 -20.69 -10.27 20.51
CA VAL A 126 -21.70 -11.05 21.19
C VAL A 126 -21.45 -10.80 22.67
N CYS A 127 -22.17 -9.82 23.20
CA CYS A 127 -22.33 -9.59 24.62
C CYS A 127 -23.01 -10.84 25.19
N VAL A 128 -22.22 -11.86 25.56
CA VAL A 128 -22.72 -12.93 26.41
C VAL A 128 -22.58 -12.45 27.86
N ILE A 129 -23.34 -11.41 28.18
CA ILE A 129 -23.80 -11.22 29.56
C ILE A 129 -25.08 -12.03 29.65
N LYS A 130 -24.96 -13.30 30.02
CA LYS A 130 -26.07 -14.00 30.67
C LYS A 130 -25.70 -14.16 32.14
N HIS A 131 -26.12 -13.14 32.88
CA HIS A 131 -26.26 -13.15 34.32
C HIS A 131 -27.36 -14.14 34.75
N ASN A 132 -27.12 -14.75 35.91
CA ASN A 132 -28.06 -15.18 36.95
C ASN A 132 -28.70 -16.59 36.92
N TYR A 133 -28.36 -17.31 38.01
CA TYR A 133 -29.23 -18.03 38.95
C TYR A 133 -30.45 -18.77 38.40
N TRP A 134 -30.51 -20.10 38.58
CA TRP A 134 -31.12 -20.81 39.71
C TRP A 134 -30.52 -22.21 39.81
#